data_AF-A0AAV5UQD9-F1
#
_entry.id   AF-A0AAV5UQD9-F1
#
_cell.length_a   1.000
_cell.length_b   1.000
_cell.length_c   1.000
_cell.angle_alpha   90.00
_cell.angle_beta   90.00
_cell.angle_gamma   90.00
#
_symmetry.space_group_name_H-M   'P 1'
#
loop_
_entity.id
_entity.type
_entity.pdbx_description
1 polymer ?
#
loop_
_entity_poly.entity_id
_entity_poly.type
_entity_poly.pdbx_seq_one_letter_code
_entity_poly.pdbx_strand_id
1 'polypeptide(L)' 'SHTMLAKFKKAAVASDHGICSEIGRSILTRGGNAVDATIATLLCVGVVNPHMSGIGGGFIMTVIRPRSAG' A
#
# COMPACT_ATOMS: atom_id res chain seq x y z
N SER A 1 -7.33 -10.60 -17.49
CA SER A 1 -8.41 -11.61 -17.61
C SER A 1 -8.70 -12.39 -16.32
N HIS A 2 -8.08 -12.08 -15.18
CA HIS A 2 -8.43 -12.67 -13.88
C HIS A 2 -8.46 -11.59 -12.79
N THR A 3 -9.54 -10.81 -12.74
CA THR A 3 -9.79 -9.91 -11.61
C THR A 3 -10.58 -10.69 -10.56
N MET A 4 -9.88 -11.25 -9.57
CA MET A 4 -10.54 -11.86 -8.43
C MET A 4 -10.98 -10.74 -7.49
N LEU A 5 -12.29 -10.52 -7.33
CA LEU A 5 -12.81 -9.56 -6.35
C LEU A 5 -12.51 -10.09 -4.95
N ALA A 6 -11.41 -9.62 -4.36
CA ALA A 6 -11.04 -9.98 -3.00
C ALA A 6 -11.85 -9.15 -1.99
N LYS A 7 -12.53 -9.83 -1.06
CA LYS A 7 -13.19 -9.20 0.10
C LYS A 7 -12.28 -9.27 1.31
N PHE A 8 -12.01 -8.12 1.92
CA PHE A 8 -11.19 -8.01 3.12
C PHE A 8 -12.04 -7.52 4.30
N LYS A 9 -11.87 -8.14 5.48
CA LYS A 9 -12.69 -7.82 6.67
C LYS A 9 -12.16 -6.65 7.51
N LYS A 10 -10.86 -6.37 7.45
CA LYS A 10 -10.20 -5.40 8.36
C LYS A 10 -9.45 -4.30 7.61
N ALA A 11 -8.58 -4.68 6.70
CA ALA A 11 -7.81 -3.74 5.89
C ALA A 11 -7.36 -4.40 4.59
N ALA A 12 -6.98 -3.60 3.60
CA ALA A 12 -6.51 -4.04 2.31
C ALA A 12 -5.38 -3.12 1.81
N VAL A 13 -4.46 -3.69 1.04
CA VAL A 13 -3.42 -2.96 0.29
C VAL A 13 -3.44 -3.53 -1.12
N ALA A 14 -3.38 -2.65 -2.12
CA ALA A 14 -3.30 -3.02 -3.52
C ALA A 14 -2.20 -2.22 -4.22
N SER A 15 -1.41 -2.91 -5.02
CA SER A 15 -0.32 -2.35 -5.83
C SER A 15 -0.22 -3.09 -7.17
N ASP A 16 0.57 -2.54 -8.09
CA ASP A 16 0.89 -3.15 -9.38
C ASP A 16 1.61 -4.51 -9.25
N HIS A 17 2.33 -4.72 -8.14
CA HIS A 17 3.05 -5.96 -7.86
C HIS A 17 2.52 -6.67 -6.59
N GLY A 18 2.15 -7.96 -6.70
CA GLY A 18 1.53 -8.71 -5.61
C GLY A 18 2.39 -8.82 -4.34
N ILE A 19 3.72 -8.98 -4.47
CA ILE A 19 4.65 -9.00 -3.32
C ILE A 19 4.62 -7.67 -2.56
N CYS A 20 4.48 -6.53 -3.26
CA CYS A 20 4.46 -5.23 -2.60
C CYS A 20 3.14 -5.00 -1.85
N SER A 21 2.02 -5.52 -2.38
CA SER A 21 0.74 -5.54 -1.66
C SER A 21 0.85 -6.37 -0.37
N GLU A 22 1.55 -7.50 -0.43
CA GLU A 22 1.78 -8.36 0.74
C GLU A 22 2.68 -7.70 1.80
N ILE A 23 3.73 -6.98 1.38
CA ILE A 23 4.58 -6.20 2.29
C ILE A 23 3.75 -5.10 2.98
N GLY A 24 2.98 -4.31 2.23
CA GLY A 24 2.11 -3.29 2.81
C GLY A 24 1.07 -3.87 3.77
N ARG A 25 0.46 -5.01 3.40
CA ARG A 25 -0.46 -5.75 4.28
C ARG A 25 0.24 -6.14 5.58
N SER A 26 1.48 -6.63 5.52
CA SER A 26 2.24 -7.01 6.72
C SER A 26 2.42 -5.84 7.69
N ILE A 27 2.63 -4.61 7.18
CA ILE A 27 2.75 -3.40 8.01
C ILE A 27 1.44 -3.10 8.73
N LEU A 28 0.30 -3.18 8.05
CA LEU A 28 -1.01 -3.04 8.69
C LEU A 28 -1.23 -4.09 9.78
N THR A 29 -0.82 -5.35 9.53
CA THR A 29 -0.95 -6.41 10.55
C THR A 29 -0.05 -6.20 11.78
N ARG A 30 1.05 -5.46 11.62
CA ARG A 30 1.97 -5.10 12.70
C ARG A 30 1.55 -3.84 13.48
N GLY A 31 0.36 -3.30 13.20
CA GLY A 31 -0.18 -2.11 13.87
C GLY A 31 0.23 -0.79 13.22
N GLY A 32 0.87 -0.82 12.05
CA GLY A 32 1.13 0.38 11.26
C GLY A 32 -0.17 0.98 10.71
N ASN A 33 -0.16 2.28 10.46
CA ASN A 33 -1.30 2.99 9.88
C ASN A 33 -1.30 2.88 8.33
N ALA A 34 -2.31 3.47 7.68
CA ALA A 34 -2.44 3.46 6.22
C ALA A 34 -1.26 4.14 5.50
N VAL A 35 -0.65 5.17 6.10
CA VAL A 35 0.52 5.86 5.56
C VAL A 35 1.76 4.95 5.65
N ASP A 36 2.00 4.31 6.79
CA ASP A 36 3.15 3.40 6.98
C ASP A 36 3.12 2.25 5.97
N ALA A 37 1.94 1.65 5.79
CA ALA A 37 1.73 0.59 4.81
C ALA A 37 1.95 1.06 3.38
N THR A 38 1.54 2.29 3.06
CA THR A 38 1.77 2.90 1.74
C THR A 38 3.26 3.14 1.50
N ILE A 39 4.01 3.65 2.47
CA ILE A 39 5.46 3.89 2.35
C ILE A 39 6.19 2.58 2.10
N ALA A 40 5.91 1.51 2.87
CA ALA A 40 6.53 0.21 2.66
C ALA A 40 6.20 -0.38 1.27
N THR A 41 4.97 -0.19 0.81
CA THR A 41 4.54 -0.60 -0.53
C THR A 41 5.30 0.16 -1.61
N LEU A 42 5.40 1.49 -1.49
CA LEU A 42 6.11 2.34 -2.45
C LEU A 42 7.61 2.01 -2.52
N LEU A 43 8.25 1.75 -1.37
CA LEU A 43 9.64 1.32 -1.33
C LEU A 43 9.83 -0.02 -2.06
N CYS A 44 8.92 -0.98 -1.86
CA CYS A 44 8.93 -2.23 -2.62
C CYS A 44 8.74 -2.01 -4.12
N VAL A 45 7.74 -1.20 -4.52
CA VAL A 45 7.47 -0.90 -5.93
C VAL A 45 8.68 -0.23 -6.58
N GLY A 46 9.37 0.67 -5.88
CA GLY A 46 10.61 1.28 -6.39
C GLY A 46 11.77 0.29 -6.60
N VAL A 47 11.75 -0.86 -5.94
CA VAL A 47 12.73 -1.94 -6.14
C VAL A 47 12.33 -2.87 -7.28
N VAL A 48 11.06 -3.29 -7.32
CA VAL A 48 10.58 -4.28 -8.32
C VAL A 48 10.20 -3.65 -9.65
N ASN A 49 9.87 -2.36 -9.66
CA ASN A 49 9.47 -1.58 -10.83
C ASN A 49 10.17 -0.20 -10.86
N PRO A 50 11.51 -0.17 -10.95
CA PRO A 50 12.31 1.05 -10.81
C PRO A 50 12.12 2.05 -11.97
N HIS A 51 11.61 1.59 -13.11
CA HIS A 51 11.32 2.46 -14.27
C HIS A 51 10.06 3.32 -14.05
N MET A 52 9.15 2.90 -13.18
CA MET A 52 7.87 3.59 -12.96
C MET A 52 7.87 4.41 -11.66
N SER A 53 8.46 3.88 -10.60
CA SER A 53 8.50 4.52 -9.28
C SER A 53 9.87 4.36 -8.66
N GLY A 54 10.24 5.27 -7.76
CA GLY A 54 11.51 5.18 -7.04
C GLY A 54 11.83 6.44 -6.25
N ILE A 55 12.86 6.33 -5.42
CA ILE A 55 13.32 7.39 -4.52
C ILE A 55 13.87 8.63 -5.25
N GLY A 56 14.28 8.48 -6.51
CA GLY A 56 14.79 9.59 -7.33
C GLY A 56 13.69 10.46 -7.96
N GLY A 57 12.42 10.08 -7.82
CA GLY A 57 11.28 10.83 -8.34
C GLY A 57 10.49 11.53 -7.24
N GLY A 58 9.16 11.43 -7.31
CA GLY A 58 8.25 11.95 -6.29
C GLY A 58 6.90 11.23 -6.31
N PHE A 59 6.11 11.44 -5.28
CA PHE A 59 4.74 10.90 -5.20
C PHE A 59 3.81 11.92 -4.54
N ILE A 60 2.51 11.80 -4.83
CA ILE A 60 1.45 12.55 -4.16
C ILE A 60 0.59 11.53 -3.42
N MET A 61 0.27 11.81 -2.16
CA MET A 61 -0.59 10.96 -1.35
C MET A 61 -1.81 11.74 -0.87
N THR A 62 -3.00 11.25 -1.23
CA THR A 62 -4.25 11.71 -0.63
C THR A 62 -4.57 10.86 0.59
N VAL A 63 -4.68 11.50 1.75
CA VAL A 63 -4.95 10.81 3.03
C VAL A 63 -6.31 11.21 3.56
N ILE A 64 -7.17 10.23 3.81
CA ILE A 64 -8.47 10.42 4.46
C ILE A 64 -8.37 9.86 5.86
N ARG A 65 -8.63 10.71 6.86
CA ARG A 65 -8.73 10.26 8.25
C ARG A 65 -10.13 9.75 8.53
N PRO A 66 -10.28 8.61 9.24
CA PRO A 66 -11.58 8.19 9.71
C PRO A 66 -12.14 9.27 10.65
N ARG A 67 -13.44 9.49 10.56
CA ARG A 67 -14.14 10.43 11.43
C ARG A 67 -14.10 9.90 12.86
N SER A 68 -13.57 10.69 13.77
CA SER A 68 -13.65 10.43 15.22
C SER A 68 -15.12 10.31 15.59
N ALA A 69 -15.58 9.11 15.97
CA ALA A 69 -16.85 8.95 16.66
C ALA A 69 -16.63 9.43 18.10
N GLY A 70 -17.12 10.64 18.39
CA GLY A 70 -17.23 11.15 19.75
C GLY A 70 -18.37 10.46 20.49
#